data_AF-A0AAU9CWX5-F1
#
_entry.id   AF-A0AAU9CWX5-F1
#
_cell.length_a   1.000
_cell.length_b   1.000
_cell.length_c   1.000
_cell.angle_alpha   90.00
_cell.angle_beta   90.00
_cell.angle_gamma   90.00
#
_symmetry.space_group_name_H-M   'P 1'
#
loop_
_entity.id
_entity.type
_entity.pdbx_description
1 polymer ?
#
loop_
_entity_poly.entity_id
_entity_poly.type
_entity_poly.pdbx_seq_one_letter_code
_entity_poly.pdbx_strand_id
1 'polypeptide(L)'
;MESRITAAVITGISTIVATLLGGATTWFWTKKNKGTRNLASVINGEWKGLVIEDIPVNGKTKKYDVSWHFVIKRRKIICDSVLEYRENKREEIHQKKYLLHGRITHDKFIMLDYYMTDNNQVNFGTEVIEINPVGDVFKGKYVGFSSKQEKILTGKIYAKRIKS
;
A
#
# COMPACT_ATOMS: atom_id res chain seq x y z
N MET A 1 12.43 -49.93 -33.09
CA MET A 1 11.12 -49.98 -32.43
C MET A 1 11.21 -49.62 -30.95
N GLU A 2 12.25 -50.06 -30.25
CA GLU A 2 12.49 -49.76 -28.83
C GLU A 2 12.61 -48.27 -28.49
N SER A 3 13.29 -47.46 -29.31
CA SER A 3 13.45 -46.01 -29.05
C SER A 3 12.14 -45.21 -28.99
N ARG A 4 11.09 -45.68 -29.68
CA ARG A 4 9.76 -45.04 -29.65
C ARG A 4 9.00 -45.35 -28.35
N ILE A 5 9.20 -46.54 -27.79
CA ILE A 5 8.57 -46.95 -26.53
C ILE A 5 9.21 -46.19 -25.36
N THR A 6 10.53 -46.04 -25.34
CA THR A 6 11.24 -45.27 -24.31
C THR A 6 10.84 -43.79 -24.34
N ALA A 7 10.73 -43.19 -25.53
CA ALA A 7 10.31 -41.80 -25.68
C ALA A 7 8.87 -41.56 -25.18
N ALA A 8 7.94 -42.49 -25.46
CA ALA A 8 6.55 -42.40 -25.02
C ALA A 8 6.40 -42.53 -23.49
N VAL A 9 7.19 -43.40 -22.85
CA VAL A 9 7.20 -43.54 -21.38
C VAL A 9 7.77 -42.28 -20.71
N ILE A 10 8.84 -41.71 -21.25
CA ILE A 10 9.45 -40.47 -20.73
C ILE A 10 8.47 -39.28 -20.87
N THR A 11 7.77 -39.17 -22.00
CA THR A 11 6.76 -38.11 -22.18
C THR A 11 5.57 -38.27 -21.24
N GLY A 12 5.06 -39.49 -21.06
CA GLY A 12 3.96 -39.77 -20.12
C GLY A 12 4.30 -39.44 -18.66
N ILE A 13 5.49 -39.82 -18.19
CA ILE A 13 5.96 -39.49 -16.83
C ILE A 13 6.14 -37.97 -16.68
N SER A 14 6.69 -37.30 -17.70
CA SER A 14 6.91 -35.85 -17.67
C SER A 14 5.60 -35.06 -17.55
N THR A 15 4.53 -35.49 -18.23
CA THR A 15 3.20 -34.86 -18.12
C THR A 15 2.62 -34.98 -16.71
N ILE A 16 2.72 -36.17 -16.09
CA ILE A 16 2.20 -36.40 -14.73
C ILE A 16 2.95 -35.53 -13.71
N VAL A 17 4.28 -35.47 -13.81
CA VAL A 17 5.11 -34.63 -12.92
C VAL A 17 4.77 -33.14 -13.11
N ALA A 18 4.61 -32.66 -14.35
CA ALA A 18 4.24 -31.28 -14.62
C ALA A 18 2.86 -30.92 -14.04
N THR A 19 1.87 -31.80 -14.13
CA THR A 19 0.53 -31.59 -13.55
C THR A 19 0.58 -31.54 -12.02
N LEU A 20 1.36 -32.43 -11.38
CA LEU A 20 1.53 -32.43 -9.92
C LEU A 20 2.25 -31.18 -9.42
N LEU A 21 3.31 -30.74 -10.12
CA LEU A 21 4.02 -29.50 -9.80
C LEU A 21 3.14 -28.27 -10.03
N GLY A 22 2.35 -28.24 -11.11
CA GLY A 22 1.37 -27.17 -11.38
C GLY A 22 0.29 -27.08 -10.30
N GLY A 23 -0.22 -28.23 -9.84
CA GLY A 23 -1.18 -28.31 -8.73
C GLY A 23 -0.57 -27.84 -7.41
N ALA A 24 0.65 -28.29 -7.08
CA ALA A 24 1.35 -27.91 -5.86
C ALA A 24 1.72 -26.41 -5.82
N THR A 25 2.19 -25.85 -6.93
CA THR A 25 2.51 -24.41 -7.04
C THR A 25 1.26 -23.54 -6.96
N THR A 26 0.18 -23.93 -7.63
CA THR A 26 -1.13 -23.24 -7.53
C THR A 26 -1.72 -23.35 -6.13
N TRP A 27 -1.64 -24.51 -5.49
CA TRP A 27 -2.06 -24.70 -4.11
C TRP A 27 -1.22 -23.87 -3.13
N PHE A 28 0.10 -23.82 -3.32
CA PHE A 28 0.98 -23.01 -2.48
C PHE A 28 0.72 -21.50 -2.67
N TRP A 29 0.53 -21.05 -3.91
CA TRP A 29 0.15 -19.67 -4.23
C TRP A 29 -1.21 -19.30 -3.66
N THR A 30 -2.21 -20.15 -3.88
CA THR A 30 -3.55 -19.91 -3.35
C THR A 30 -3.56 -20.01 -1.83
N LYS A 31 -2.83 -20.93 -1.18
CA LYS A 31 -2.75 -21.00 0.29
C LYS A 31 -2.03 -19.78 0.90
N LYS A 32 -0.99 -19.27 0.23
CA LYS A 32 -0.32 -18.00 0.59
C LYS A 32 -1.24 -16.78 0.41
N ASN A 33 -2.23 -16.87 -0.50
CA ASN A 33 -3.16 -15.78 -0.83
C ASN A 33 -4.61 -15.99 -0.32
N LYS A 34 -4.97 -17.16 0.24
CA LYS A 34 -6.33 -17.56 0.68
C LYS A 34 -6.75 -16.94 2.01
N GLY A 35 -6.02 -15.92 2.45
CA GLY A 35 -6.18 -15.33 3.76
C GLY A 35 -6.08 -13.82 3.70
N THR A 36 -6.76 -13.14 2.78
CA THR A 36 -7.28 -11.83 3.15
C THR A 36 -8.38 -12.09 4.19
N ARG A 37 -7.95 -12.28 5.45
CA ARG A 37 -8.74 -11.92 6.62
C ARG A 37 -9.51 -10.67 6.24
N ASN A 38 -10.83 -10.64 6.51
CA ASN A 38 -11.73 -9.52 6.23
C ASN A 38 -10.93 -8.21 6.19
N LEU A 39 -10.57 -7.74 4.99
CA LEU A 39 -9.52 -6.71 4.85
C LEU A 39 -9.92 -5.45 5.63
N ALA A 40 -11.23 -5.21 5.75
CA ALA A 40 -11.80 -4.21 6.62
C ALA A 40 -11.31 -4.32 8.07
N SER A 41 -11.32 -5.50 8.69
CA SER A 41 -10.83 -5.69 10.07
C SER A 41 -9.31 -5.55 10.20
N VAL A 42 -8.58 -5.82 9.12
CA VAL A 42 -7.13 -5.71 9.09
C VAL A 42 -6.68 -4.25 9.04
N ILE A 43 -7.29 -3.45 8.16
CA ILE A 43 -6.92 -2.04 7.96
C ILE A 43 -7.38 -1.18 9.13
N ASN A 44 -8.53 -1.48 9.74
CA ASN A 44 -9.12 -0.65 10.79
C ASN A 44 -8.14 -0.43 11.96
N GLY A 45 -7.99 0.82 12.41
CA GLY A 45 -7.13 1.21 13.53
C GLY A 45 -5.96 2.12 13.14
N GLU A 46 -4.95 2.15 14.01
CA GLU A 46 -3.83 3.09 13.95
C GLU A 46 -2.62 2.55 13.18
N TRP A 47 -2.03 3.41 12.37
CA TRP A 47 -0.85 3.14 11.57
C TRP A 47 0.15 4.28 11.68
N LYS A 48 1.43 3.96 11.67
CA LYS A 48 2.51 4.96 11.68
C LYS A 48 3.59 4.59 10.68
N GLY A 49 4.12 5.61 10.03
CA GLY A 49 5.00 5.42 8.91
C GLY A 49 5.53 6.72 8.37
N LEU A 50 5.87 6.70 7.09
CA LEU A 50 6.62 7.75 6.44
C LEU A 50 6.12 7.97 5.02
N VAL A 51 6.19 9.23 4.59
CA VAL A 51 5.97 9.68 3.22
C VAL A 51 7.31 10.17 2.67
N ILE A 52 7.68 9.73 1.46
CA ILE A 52 8.86 10.22 0.71
C ILE A 52 8.38 10.91 -0.55
N GLU A 53 8.73 12.19 -0.72
CA GLU A 53 8.55 12.90 -1.99
C GLU A 53 9.59 12.43 -3.02
N ASP A 54 9.15 12.03 -4.22
CA ASP A 54 10.04 11.64 -5.31
C ASP A 54 10.75 12.87 -5.91
N ILE A 55 10.04 14.00 -6.03
CA ILE A 55 10.62 15.23 -6.57
C ILE A 55 11.41 15.92 -5.46
N PRO A 56 12.73 16.05 -5.59
CA PRO A 56 13.53 16.71 -4.58
C PRO A 56 13.15 18.19 -4.48
N VAL A 57 12.93 18.67 -3.27
CA VAL A 57 12.82 20.11 -2.99
C VAL A 57 14.23 20.58 -2.66
N ASN A 58 14.77 21.50 -3.46
CA ASN A 58 16.15 21.98 -3.34
C ASN A 58 17.19 20.85 -3.44
N GLY A 59 16.98 19.88 -4.33
CA GLY A 59 17.91 18.76 -4.55
C GLY A 59 17.91 17.70 -3.45
N LYS A 60 17.03 17.80 -2.44
CA LYS A 60 16.93 16.83 -1.34
C LYS A 60 15.57 16.14 -1.33
N THR A 61 15.60 14.82 -1.18
CA THR A 61 14.43 14.00 -0.88
C THR A 61 13.89 14.37 0.50
N LYS A 62 12.64 14.81 0.57
CA LYS A 62 11.96 15.07 1.84
C LYS A 62 11.30 13.80 2.35
N LYS A 63 11.40 13.61 3.67
CA LYS A 63 10.74 12.53 4.41
C LYS A 63 9.88 13.16 5.49
N TYR A 64 8.68 12.65 5.66
CA TYR A 64 7.74 13.11 6.68
C TYR A 64 7.22 11.94 7.47
N ASP A 65 7.19 12.07 8.80
CA ASP A 65 6.53 11.10 9.67
C ASP A 65 5.01 11.31 9.58
N VAL A 66 4.28 10.22 9.41
CA VAL A 66 2.82 10.28 9.25
C VAL A 66 2.17 9.21 10.11
N SER A 67 1.05 9.60 10.71
CA SER A 67 0.13 8.69 11.39
C SER A 67 -1.21 8.67 10.67
N TRP A 68 -1.85 7.51 10.63
CA TRP A 68 -3.16 7.31 10.00
C TRP A 68 -4.08 6.55 10.94
N HIS A 69 -5.30 7.07 11.12
CA HIS A 69 -6.38 6.38 11.80
C HIS A 69 -7.42 5.95 10.76
N PHE A 70 -7.52 4.65 10.50
CA PHE A 70 -8.46 4.10 9.53
C PHE A 70 -9.75 3.64 10.20
N VAL A 71 -10.89 4.11 9.66
CA VAL A 71 -12.23 3.64 10.00
C VAL A 71 -12.90 3.06 8.75
N ILE A 72 -13.26 1.79 8.81
CA ILE A 72 -13.91 1.10 7.68
C ILE A 72 -15.35 0.76 8.02
N LYS A 73 -16.27 1.26 7.18
CA LYS A 73 -17.69 0.91 7.23
C LYS A 73 -18.10 0.29 5.90
N ARG A 74 -18.40 -1.01 5.92
CA ARG A 74 -18.67 -1.84 4.73
C ARG A 74 -17.45 -1.86 3.78
N ARG A 75 -17.51 -1.12 2.68
CA ARG A 75 -16.41 -0.98 1.69
C ARG A 75 -15.91 0.45 1.55
N LYS A 76 -16.42 1.37 2.38
CA LYS A 76 -15.98 2.76 2.44
C LYS A 76 -14.93 2.89 3.53
N ILE A 77 -13.86 3.61 3.20
CA ILE A 77 -12.76 3.91 4.10
C ILE A 77 -12.79 5.40 4.36
N ILE A 78 -12.74 5.76 5.63
CA ILE A 78 -12.48 7.12 6.11
C ILE A 78 -11.16 7.02 6.87
N CYS A 79 -10.24 7.94 6.62
CA CYS A 79 -8.99 7.97 7.32
C CYS A 79 -8.59 9.40 7.68
N ASP A 80 -8.31 9.59 8.96
CA ASP A 80 -7.67 10.82 9.45
C ASP A 80 -6.16 10.61 9.42
N SER A 81 -5.44 11.53 8.78
CA SER A 81 -3.98 11.48 8.70
C SER A 81 -3.35 12.73 9.27
N VAL A 82 -2.27 12.54 10.03
CA VAL A 82 -1.46 13.61 10.62
C VAL A 82 -0.04 13.46 10.12
N LEU A 83 0.41 14.45 9.33
CA LEU A 83 1.77 14.56 8.82
C LEU A 83 2.57 15.51 9.70
N GLU A 84 3.68 15.02 10.23
CA GLU A 84 4.60 15.76 11.08
C GLU A 84 5.88 16.11 10.30
N TYR A 85 6.31 17.36 10.41
CA TYR A 85 7.54 17.82 9.77
C TYR A 85 8.21 18.94 10.56
N ARG A 86 9.54 19.03 10.43
CA ARG A 86 10.35 20.10 11.04
C ARG A 86 10.74 21.10 9.96
N GLU A 87 10.38 22.36 10.13
CA GLU A 87 10.75 23.44 9.21
C GLU A 87 12.01 24.14 9.76
N ASN A 88 13.13 23.99 9.06
CA ASN A 88 14.46 24.52 9.42
C ASN A 88 15.14 23.85 10.64
N LYS A 89 16.33 24.32 11.01
CA LYS A 89 17.11 23.86 12.19
C LYS A 89 16.41 24.12 13.54
N ARG A 90 15.18 24.64 13.55
CA ARG A 90 14.40 24.84 14.76
C ARG A 90 13.73 23.53 15.11
N GLU A 91 13.70 23.19 16.40
CA GLU A 91 13.13 21.94 16.91
C GLU A 91 11.59 21.91 16.90
N GLU A 92 10.94 22.95 16.34
CA GLU A 92 9.49 23.02 16.24
C GLU A 92 8.95 21.96 15.27
N ILE A 93 8.02 21.15 15.78
CA ILE A 93 7.30 20.13 15.02
C ILE A 93 5.99 20.76 14.52
N HIS A 94 5.87 20.90 13.20
CA HIS A 94 4.64 21.31 12.56
C HIS A 94 3.80 20.09 12.20
N GLN A 95 2.48 20.23 12.29
CA GLN A 95 1.52 19.19 11.93
C GLN A 95 0.59 19.67 10.82
N LYS A 96 0.32 18.80 9.85
CA LYS A 96 -0.72 18.95 8.84
C LYS A 96 -1.71 17.83 8.95
N LYS A 97 -3.00 18.19 8.93
CA LYS A 97 -4.11 17.23 9.00
C LYS A 97 -4.74 17.05 7.63
N TYR A 98 -4.96 15.80 7.26
CA TYR A 98 -5.62 15.41 6.03
C TYR A 98 -6.77 14.49 6.36
N LEU A 99 -7.85 14.64 5.61
CA LEU A 99 -8.96 13.73 5.61
C LEU A 99 -8.94 12.95 4.30
N LEU A 100 -8.98 11.63 4.43
CA LEU A 100 -8.88 10.68 3.33
C LEU A 100 -10.17 9.90 3.22
N HIS A 101 -10.67 9.76 1.99
CA HIS A 101 -11.84 8.97 1.67
C HIS A 101 -11.50 7.99 0.58
N GLY A 102 -11.99 6.76 0.69
CA GLY A 102 -11.67 5.79 -0.31
C GLY A 102 -12.41 4.49 -0.20
N ARG A 103 -11.88 3.49 -0.89
CA ARG A 103 -12.44 2.16 -0.97
C ARG A 103 -11.36 1.12 -1.22
N ILE A 104 -11.69 -0.11 -0.84
CA ILE A 104 -10.94 -1.29 -1.25
C ILE A 104 -11.24 -1.49 -2.74
N THR A 105 -10.22 -1.40 -3.60
CA THR A 105 -10.37 -1.51 -5.06
C THR A 105 -10.19 -2.94 -5.54
N HIS A 106 -9.24 -3.66 -4.95
CA HIS A 106 -8.94 -5.07 -5.21
C HIS A 106 -8.42 -5.69 -3.91
N ASP A 107 -8.53 -7.00 -3.71
CA ASP A 107 -8.16 -7.79 -2.52
C ASP A 107 -7.25 -7.16 -1.47
N LYS A 108 -6.09 -6.63 -1.87
CA LYS A 108 -5.08 -6.00 -0.99
C LYS A 108 -4.79 -4.53 -1.30
N PHE A 109 -5.47 -3.97 -2.30
CA PHE A 109 -5.27 -2.63 -2.80
C PHE A 109 -6.40 -1.70 -2.34
N ILE A 110 -5.99 -0.53 -1.88
CA ILE A 110 -6.85 0.54 -1.41
C ILE A 110 -6.53 1.78 -2.24
N MET A 111 -7.57 2.52 -2.62
CA MET A 111 -7.41 3.85 -3.21
C MET A 111 -8.05 4.86 -2.27
N LEU A 112 -7.31 5.91 -1.90
CA LEU A 112 -7.72 6.96 -0.99
C LEU A 112 -7.52 8.32 -1.64
N ASP A 113 -8.59 9.09 -1.79
CA ASP A 113 -8.52 10.49 -2.17
C ASP A 113 -8.37 11.32 -0.90
N TYR A 114 -7.36 12.19 -0.87
CA TYR A 114 -7.05 13.02 0.29
C TYR A 114 -7.27 14.49 -0.01
N TYR A 115 -7.62 15.23 1.03
CA TYR A 115 -7.63 16.69 1.02
C TYR A 115 -7.23 17.23 2.39
N MET A 116 -6.56 18.37 2.39
CA MET A 116 -6.17 19.07 3.62
C MET A 116 -7.40 19.69 4.28
N THR A 117 -7.50 19.57 5.60
CA THR A 117 -8.66 20.07 6.36
C THR A 117 -8.53 21.53 6.79
N ASP A 118 -7.34 22.11 6.66
CA ASP A 118 -7.07 23.50 7.02
C ASP A 118 -7.34 24.43 5.82
N ASN A 119 -8.09 25.50 6.07
CA ASN A 119 -8.69 26.38 5.08
C ASN A 119 -7.67 27.25 4.33
N ASN A 120 -6.42 27.35 4.80
CA ASN A 120 -5.44 28.29 4.25
C ASN A 120 -4.53 27.71 3.15
N GLN A 121 -4.58 26.39 2.88
CA GLN A 121 -3.80 25.78 1.79
C GLN A 121 -4.63 24.72 1.08
N VAL A 122 -4.58 24.73 -0.25
CA VAL A 122 -5.23 23.72 -1.08
C VAL A 122 -4.20 22.63 -1.38
N ASN A 123 -4.28 21.52 -0.65
CA ASN A 123 -3.54 20.30 -0.96
C ASN A 123 -4.54 19.15 -1.09
N PHE A 124 -4.52 18.45 -2.22
CA PHE A 124 -5.39 17.30 -2.49
C PHE A 124 -4.71 16.31 -3.43
N GLY A 125 -5.18 15.08 -3.46
CA GLY A 125 -4.62 14.06 -4.34
C GLY A 125 -5.21 12.69 -4.09
N THR A 126 -4.49 11.67 -4.52
CA THR A 126 -4.87 10.27 -4.35
C THR A 126 -3.68 9.41 -3.93
N GLU A 127 -3.94 8.39 -3.13
CA GLU A 127 -3.00 7.38 -2.68
C GLU A 127 -3.47 6.00 -3.13
N VAL A 128 -2.54 5.19 -3.63
CA VAL A 128 -2.76 3.77 -3.91
C VAL A 128 -1.87 2.96 -2.98
N ILE A 129 -2.51 2.21 -2.09
CA ILE A 129 -1.87 1.46 -1.02
C ILE A 129 -2.06 -0.04 -1.24
N GLU A 130 -1.00 -0.82 -1.06
CA GLU A 130 -1.00 -2.27 -0.98
C GLU A 130 -0.76 -2.70 0.48
N ILE A 131 -1.71 -3.43 1.05
CA ILE A 131 -1.56 -4.09 2.35
C ILE A 131 -0.83 -5.41 2.15
N ASN A 132 0.15 -5.73 3.00
CA ASN A 132 0.80 -7.03 2.95
C ASN A 132 -0.16 -8.16 3.37
N PRO A 133 0.13 -9.44 3.03
CA PRO A 133 -0.77 -10.55 3.38
C PRO A 133 -1.02 -10.73 4.88
N VAL A 134 -0.07 -10.29 5.72
CA VAL A 134 -0.18 -10.40 7.19
C VAL A 134 -1.11 -9.35 7.77
N GLY A 135 -1.22 -8.18 7.12
CA GLY A 135 -2.07 -7.09 7.55
C GLY A 135 -1.44 -6.16 8.59
N ASP A 136 -0.11 -6.12 8.66
CA ASP A 136 0.65 -5.33 9.64
C ASP A 136 1.54 -4.26 9.00
N VAL A 137 1.70 -4.31 7.68
CA VAL A 137 2.48 -3.32 6.90
C VAL A 137 1.71 -2.95 5.65
N PHE A 138 1.76 -1.68 5.29
CA PHE A 138 1.36 -1.23 3.96
C PHE A 138 2.44 -0.42 3.28
N LYS A 139 2.41 -0.45 1.95
CA LYS A 139 3.26 0.36 1.08
C LYS A 139 2.44 0.90 -0.09
N GLY A 140 2.84 2.00 -0.68
CA GLY A 140 2.07 2.58 -1.77
C GLY A 140 2.76 3.74 -2.45
N LYS A 141 1.99 4.39 -3.31
CA LYS A 141 2.37 5.65 -3.95
C LYS A 141 1.25 6.67 -3.80
N TYR A 142 1.61 7.94 -3.86
CA TYR A 142 0.65 9.02 -3.94
C TYR A 142 0.98 9.97 -5.10
N VAL A 143 -0.05 10.68 -5.53
CA VAL A 143 0.06 11.82 -6.44
C VAL A 143 -0.94 12.88 -6.00
N GLY A 144 -0.54 14.14 -5.98
CA GLY A 144 -1.46 15.22 -5.67
C GLY A 144 -0.88 16.60 -5.91
N PHE A 145 -1.73 17.61 -5.79
CA PHE A 145 -1.37 19.01 -5.95
C PHE A 145 -1.02 19.63 -4.61
N SER A 146 -0.04 20.53 -4.59
CA SER A 146 0.23 21.40 -3.45
C SER A 146 0.23 22.87 -3.81
N SER A 147 -0.66 23.65 -3.18
CA SER A 147 -0.72 25.10 -3.42
C SER A 147 0.54 25.84 -2.94
N LYS A 148 1.21 25.35 -1.88
CA LYS A 148 2.47 25.97 -1.39
C LYS A 148 3.62 25.84 -2.40
N GLN A 149 3.62 24.78 -3.21
CA GLN A 149 4.67 24.52 -4.20
C GLN A 149 4.21 24.73 -5.65
N GLU A 150 2.93 25.06 -5.84
CA GLU A 150 2.26 25.26 -7.14
C GLU A 150 2.54 24.16 -8.17
N LYS A 151 2.63 22.91 -7.72
CA LYS A 151 2.97 21.77 -8.58
C LYS A 151 2.36 20.45 -8.12
N ILE A 152 2.42 19.46 -9.01
CA ILE A 152 2.12 18.07 -8.69
C ILE A 152 3.29 17.47 -7.91
N LEU A 153 2.96 16.87 -6.77
CA LEU A 153 3.84 16.06 -5.94
C LEU A 153 3.53 14.59 -6.20
N THR A 154 4.57 13.78 -6.26
CA THR A 154 4.48 12.33 -6.27
C THR A 154 5.41 11.76 -5.21
N GLY A 155 5.11 10.55 -4.75
CA GLY A 155 6.00 9.90 -3.83
C GLY A 155 5.56 8.53 -3.38
N LYS A 156 6.24 8.05 -2.35
CA LYS A 156 6.06 6.72 -1.78
C LYS A 156 5.57 6.82 -0.35
N ILE A 157 4.70 5.89 0.02
CA ILE A 157 4.15 5.78 1.37
C ILE A 157 4.43 4.39 1.92
N TYR A 158 4.73 4.32 3.21
CA TYR A 158 5.01 3.07 3.89
C TYR A 158 4.71 3.22 5.37
N ALA A 159 3.95 2.28 5.92
CA ALA A 159 3.53 2.32 7.31
C ALA A 159 3.43 0.94 7.91
N LYS A 160 3.49 0.90 9.24
CA LYS A 160 3.26 -0.28 10.06
C LYS A 160 2.10 -0.02 10.98
N ARG A 161 1.32 -1.06 11.24
CA ARG A 161 0.22 -1.01 12.20
C ARG A 161 0.78 -0.83 13.60
N ILE A 162 0.18 0.07 14.38
CA ILE A 162 0.48 0.18 15.80
C ILE A 162 -0.31 -0.95 16.49
N LYS A 163 0.41 -1.90 17.11
CA LYS A 163 -0.25 -2.93 17.91
C LYS A 163 -0.81 -2.26 19.17
N SER A 164 -2.13 -2.21 19.27
CA SER A 164 -2.85 -1.93 20.52
C SER A 164 -2.70 -3.10 21.49
#